data_AF-A0A8C2VBY0-F1
#
_entry.id   AF-A0A8C2VBY0-F1
#
_cell.length_a   1.000
_cell.length_b   1.000
_cell.length_c   1.000
_cell.angle_alpha   90.00
_cell.angle_beta   90.00
_cell.angle_gamma   90.00
#
_symmetry.space_group_name_H-M   'P 1'
#
loop_
_entity.id
_entity.type
_entity.pdbx_description
1 polymer ?
#
loop_
_entity_poly.entity_id
_entity_poly.type
_entity_poly.pdbx_seq_one_letter_code
_entity_poly.pdbx_strand_id
1 'polypeptide(L)'
;MCTLERTLAVRLLISIAIIMPDFLASGNSCLDGKQFMQDRSSLPAEVNTSLSVELGSSCVLCCPPVLLTNVDLRTWKIMLRDQPFCTKAYRRETNESTDTNCTDERVTWASRPDLSPHLQINAVAVAHDGYYICEIVSPTGNFQHGYQLQVLVRPEANMFLSKNKTLVCEAVAGRPAAQISWTPKGRCVTKEEKNSNGTVTVRSTCRYSDSNVSTVTCLVSHVTGNRSLSEVLPSGATTSGSAASSLLIILYVKLSVLMVVLVIVGFASSQKINACSKV
;
A
#
# COMPACT_ATOMS: atom_id res chain seq x y z
N MET A 1 48.49 43.96 -24.80
CA MET A 1 48.97 42.98 -23.80
C MET A 1 47.74 42.44 -23.10
N CYS A 2 47.24 41.28 -23.53
CA CYS A 2 47.30 40.01 -22.78
C CYS A 2 46.67 40.16 -21.38
N THR A 3 45.60 39.47 -21.01
CA THR A 3 45.42 38.02 -21.14
C THR A 3 43.94 37.59 -21.16
N LEU A 4 43.70 36.68 -22.11
CA LEU A 4 42.70 35.62 -22.16
C LEU A 4 42.65 34.80 -20.87
N GLU A 5 41.52 34.76 -20.17
CA GLU A 5 41.18 33.65 -19.26
C GLU A 5 39.90 32.96 -19.74
N ARG A 6 40.09 31.72 -20.19
CA ARG A 6 39.06 30.73 -20.47
C ARG A 6 38.60 30.15 -19.13
N THR A 7 37.36 30.35 -18.75
CA THR A 7 36.73 29.54 -17.70
C THR A 7 35.71 28.62 -18.36
N LEU A 8 36.04 27.32 -18.38
CA LEU A 8 35.20 26.25 -18.91
C LEU A 8 33.88 26.20 -18.10
N ALA A 9 32.77 26.58 -18.74
CA ALA A 9 31.45 26.23 -18.23
C ALA A 9 31.21 24.74 -18.48
N VAL A 10 31.47 23.92 -17.46
CA VAL A 10 31.15 22.49 -17.42
C VAL A 10 29.63 22.36 -17.57
N ARG A 11 29.18 21.86 -18.73
CA ARG A 11 27.78 21.51 -18.98
C ARG A 11 27.45 20.29 -18.12
N LEU A 12 26.71 20.51 -17.04
CA LEU A 12 26.10 19.46 -16.22
C LEU A 12 25.02 18.77 -17.06
N LEU A 13 25.36 17.66 -17.73
CA LEU A 13 24.38 16.78 -18.33
C LEU A 13 23.72 15.98 -17.20
N ILE A 14 22.54 16.43 -16.77
CA ILE A 14 21.70 15.67 -15.83
C ILE A 14 21.09 14.51 -16.63
N SER A 15 21.71 13.34 -16.55
CA SER A 15 21.12 12.09 -17.00
C SER A 15 19.95 11.76 -16.07
N ILE A 16 18.73 12.03 -16.52
CA ILE A 16 17.50 11.55 -15.87
C ILE A 16 17.46 10.03 -16.11
N ALA A 17 18.01 9.26 -15.18
CA ALA A 17 17.70 7.85 -15.07
C ALA A 17 16.24 7.75 -14.58
N ILE A 18 15.32 7.47 -15.50
CA ILE A 18 13.97 7.02 -15.14
C ILE A 18 14.17 5.66 -14.48
N ILE A 19 14.26 5.64 -13.16
CA ILE A 19 14.17 4.42 -12.37
C ILE A 19 12.72 3.96 -12.55
N MET A 20 12.50 3.08 -13.52
CA MET A 20 11.30 2.26 -13.55
C MET A 20 11.27 1.52 -12.22
N PRO A 21 10.22 1.64 -11.39
CA PRO A 21 10.14 0.85 -10.18
C PRO A 21 10.22 -0.63 -10.61
N ASP A 22 11.15 -1.35 -10.01
CA ASP A 22 11.30 -2.79 -10.18
C ASP A 22 9.95 -3.45 -9.89
N PHE A 23 9.21 -3.77 -10.95
CA PHE A 23 8.10 -4.71 -10.87
C PHE A 23 8.75 -6.03 -10.49
N LEU A 24 8.75 -6.35 -9.20
CA LEU A 24 8.95 -7.70 -8.73
C LEU A 24 7.84 -8.54 -9.35
N ALA A 25 8.14 -9.14 -10.49
CA ALA A 25 7.32 -10.18 -11.07
C ALA A 25 7.30 -11.33 -10.07
N SER A 26 6.27 -11.38 -9.24
CA SER A 26 5.86 -12.59 -8.53
C SER A 26 5.29 -13.55 -9.57
N GLY A 27 6.14 -14.03 -10.47
CA GLY A 27 5.82 -15.08 -11.41
C GLY A 27 5.98 -16.39 -10.68
N ASN A 28 4.87 -17.05 -10.35
CA ASN A 28 4.94 -18.48 -10.04
C ASN A 28 5.53 -19.19 -11.26
N SER A 29 6.76 -19.67 -11.15
CA SER A 29 7.34 -20.54 -12.16
C SER A 29 6.80 -21.95 -11.95
N CYS A 30 6.30 -22.56 -13.01
CA CYS A 30 5.99 -23.98 -12.99
C CYS A 30 7.31 -24.73 -12.81
N LEU A 31 7.54 -25.29 -11.62
CA LEU A 31 8.72 -26.12 -11.37
C LEU A 31 8.63 -27.36 -12.26
N ASP A 32 9.70 -27.66 -13.01
CA ASP A 32 9.86 -28.91 -13.74
C ASP A 32 10.11 -30.04 -12.72
N GLY A 33 9.04 -30.53 -12.12
CA GLY A 33 9.07 -31.62 -11.15
C GLY A 33 9.31 -32.95 -11.88
N LYS A 34 10.42 -33.63 -11.53
CA LYS A 34 10.69 -35.02 -11.90
C LYS A 34 9.41 -35.87 -11.82
N GLN A 35 9.14 -36.61 -12.89
CA GLN A 35 8.05 -37.58 -13.04
C GLN A 35 7.75 -38.32 -11.72
N PHE A 36 6.63 -37.98 -11.08
CA PHE A 36 6.02 -38.87 -10.09
C PHE A 36 5.24 -39.92 -10.88
N MET A 37 5.87 -41.07 -11.13
CA MET A 37 5.10 -42.28 -11.45
C MET A 37 4.33 -42.67 -10.19
N GLN A 38 3.04 -42.34 -10.15
CA GLN A 38 2.15 -42.85 -9.11
C GLN A 38 1.52 -44.16 -9.59
N ASP A 39 1.67 -45.19 -8.77
CA ASP A 39 1.24 -46.55 -9.01
C ASP A 39 -0.28 -46.66 -9.20
N ARG A 40 -0.68 -47.61 -10.03
CA ARG A 40 -1.99 -47.77 -10.63
C ARG A 40 -2.99 -48.33 -9.63
N SER A 41 -3.65 -47.49 -8.82
CA SER A 41 -4.92 -47.88 -8.15
C SER A 41 -5.71 -46.77 -7.44
N SER A 42 -5.27 -45.51 -7.40
CA SER A 42 -6.07 -44.43 -6.80
C SER A 42 -6.62 -43.47 -7.86
N LEU A 43 -7.94 -43.26 -7.86
CA LEU A 43 -8.58 -42.08 -8.47
C LEU A 43 -7.77 -40.83 -8.10
N PRO A 44 -7.45 -39.91 -9.03
CA PRO A 44 -6.72 -38.71 -8.66
C PRO A 44 -7.59 -37.93 -7.68
N ALA A 45 -7.15 -37.86 -6.42
CA ALA A 45 -7.73 -36.95 -5.44
C ALA A 45 -7.72 -35.53 -6.05
N GLU A 46 -8.78 -34.76 -5.86
CA GLU A 46 -8.84 -33.34 -6.20
C GLU A 46 -7.72 -32.60 -5.46
N VAL A 47 -6.54 -32.49 -6.07
CA VAL A 47 -5.46 -31.66 -5.53
C VAL A 47 -5.82 -30.22 -5.87
N ASN A 48 -6.41 -29.54 -4.90
CA ASN A 48 -6.81 -28.14 -5.02
C ASN A 48 -5.71 -27.24 -4.47
N THR A 49 -5.15 -26.39 -5.32
CA THR A 49 -4.12 -25.41 -4.93
C THR A 49 -4.77 -24.05 -4.69
N SER A 50 -4.56 -23.44 -3.53
CA SER A 50 -4.90 -22.04 -3.30
C SER A 50 -3.78 -21.12 -3.79
N LEU A 51 -4.11 -20.15 -4.63
CA LEU A 51 -3.15 -19.17 -5.16
C LEU A 51 -3.64 -17.75 -4.87
N SER A 52 -2.76 -16.91 -4.32
CA SER A 52 -3.03 -15.48 -4.11
C SER A 52 -2.17 -14.63 -5.02
N VAL A 53 -2.78 -13.67 -5.72
CA VAL A 53 -2.10 -12.82 -6.73
C VAL A 53 -2.49 -11.37 -6.55
N GLU A 54 -1.52 -10.45 -6.59
CA GLU A 54 -1.79 -9.01 -6.46
C GLU A 54 -2.50 -8.45 -7.71
N LEU A 55 -3.46 -7.54 -7.50
CA LEU A 55 -4.14 -6.80 -8.55
C LEU A 55 -3.15 -6.14 -9.52
N GLY A 56 -3.39 -6.28 -10.83
CA GLY A 56 -2.61 -5.69 -11.91
C GLY A 56 -1.35 -6.48 -12.28
N SER A 57 -0.93 -7.46 -11.46
CA SER A 57 0.17 -8.37 -11.80
C SER A 57 -0.25 -9.42 -12.83
N SER A 58 0.70 -10.18 -13.38
CA SER A 58 0.42 -11.35 -14.22
C SER A 58 0.74 -12.64 -13.46
N CYS A 59 -0.04 -13.70 -13.68
CA CYS A 59 0.22 -15.02 -13.10
C CYS A 59 0.03 -16.15 -14.10
N VAL A 60 0.67 -17.29 -13.83
CA VAL A 60 0.55 -18.52 -14.62
C VAL A 60 0.00 -19.64 -13.73
N LEU A 61 -1.04 -20.32 -14.20
CA LEU A 61 -1.62 -21.51 -13.59
C LEU A 61 -1.07 -22.75 -14.30
N CYS A 62 -0.38 -23.59 -13.54
CA CYS A 62 0.37 -24.71 -14.08
C CYS A 62 -0.52 -25.96 -14.18
N CYS A 63 -0.83 -26.38 -15.40
CA CYS A 63 -1.40 -27.69 -15.59
C CYS A 63 -0.33 -28.80 -15.40
N PRO A 64 -0.63 -29.92 -14.72
CA PRO A 64 0.34 -30.98 -14.45
C PRO A 64 1.00 -31.55 -15.72
N PRO A 65 2.30 -31.89 -15.68
CA PRO A 65 2.99 -32.55 -16.78
C PRO A 65 2.55 -34.02 -16.86
N VAL A 66 1.51 -34.30 -17.63
CA VAL A 66 1.18 -35.66 -18.10
C VAL A 66 2.01 -35.92 -19.35
N LEU A 67 2.44 -37.16 -19.65
CA LEU A 67 3.13 -37.51 -20.89
C LEU A 67 2.42 -36.90 -22.11
N LEU A 68 2.91 -35.75 -22.55
CA LEU A 68 2.18 -34.81 -23.41
C LEU A 68 2.00 -35.32 -24.83
N THR A 69 2.68 -36.43 -25.16
CA THR A 69 2.71 -37.07 -26.47
C THR A 69 1.37 -37.70 -26.85
N ASN A 70 0.53 -38.11 -25.89
CA ASN A 70 -0.74 -38.83 -26.13
C ASN A 70 -1.97 -38.23 -25.41
N VAL A 71 -2.02 -36.93 -25.17
CA VAL A 71 -3.19 -36.16 -24.65
C VAL A 71 -4.19 -35.70 -25.73
N ASP A 72 -5.37 -36.30 -25.84
CA ASP A 72 -6.34 -36.00 -26.90
C ASP A 72 -6.97 -34.61 -26.78
N LEU A 73 -7.27 -34.21 -25.53
CA LEU A 73 -7.94 -32.95 -25.22
C LEU A 73 -7.32 -32.29 -24.00
N ARG A 74 -7.09 -30.99 -24.10
CA ARG A 74 -6.62 -30.14 -23.00
C ARG A 74 -7.67 -29.08 -22.76
N THR A 75 -8.13 -28.91 -21.53
CA THR A 75 -9.24 -28.02 -21.23
C THR A 75 -8.97 -27.23 -19.96
N TRP A 76 -9.27 -25.94 -20.00
CA TRP A 76 -9.41 -25.10 -18.81
C TRP A 76 -10.88 -24.75 -18.64
N LYS A 77 -11.44 -25.09 -17.48
CA LYS A 77 -12.75 -24.62 -17.02
C LYS A 77 -12.54 -23.49 -16.02
N ILE A 78 -13.08 -22.33 -16.34
CA ILE A 78 -12.88 -21.09 -15.58
C ILE A 78 -14.22 -20.68 -14.97
N MET A 79 -14.34 -20.80 -13.66
CA MET A 79 -15.56 -20.54 -12.89
C MET A 79 -15.34 -19.26 -12.08
N LEU A 80 -15.70 -18.13 -12.67
CA LEU A 80 -15.65 -16.84 -12.00
C LEU A 80 -16.92 -16.61 -11.19
N ARG A 81 -16.83 -15.79 -10.15
CA ARG A 81 -17.99 -15.47 -9.31
C ARG A 81 -19.08 -14.77 -10.13
N ASP A 82 -20.32 -15.23 -9.97
CA ASP A 82 -21.52 -14.65 -10.59
C ASP A 82 -21.49 -14.59 -12.14
N GLN A 83 -20.67 -15.44 -12.78
CA GLN A 83 -20.57 -15.56 -14.24
C GLN A 83 -20.75 -17.01 -14.70
N PRO A 84 -21.24 -17.25 -15.93
CA PRO A 84 -21.19 -18.58 -16.53
C PRO A 84 -19.74 -19.03 -16.66
N PHE A 85 -19.48 -20.34 -16.53
CA PHE A 85 -18.12 -20.84 -16.70
C PHE A 85 -17.65 -20.65 -18.15
N CYS A 86 -16.41 -20.19 -18.30
CA CYS A 86 -15.70 -20.06 -19.57
C CYS A 86 -14.84 -21.32 -19.77
N THR A 87 -14.77 -21.82 -21.00
CA THR A 87 -13.96 -23.00 -21.32
C THR A 87 -12.98 -22.70 -22.44
N LYS A 88 -11.69 -22.95 -22.20
CA LYS A 88 -10.65 -22.93 -23.23
C LYS A 88 -10.19 -24.34 -23.49
N ALA A 89 -10.29 -24.81 -24.73
CA ALA A 89 -9.94 -26.18 -25.09
C ALA A 89 -8.98 -26.23 -26.26
N TYR A 90 -8.02 -27.15 -26.22
CA TYR A 90 -7.15 -27.49 -27.34
C TYR A 90 -7.32 -28.97 -27.67
N ARG A 91 -7.66 -29.26 -28.93
CA ARG A 91 -7.85 -30.62 -29.45
C ARG A 91 -6.64 -30.98 -30.31
N ARG A 92 -5.96 -32.10 -29.99
CA ARG A 92 -4.79 -32.54 -30.78
C ARG A 92 -5.19 -32.90 -32.21
N GLU A 93 -6.28 -33.66 -32.36
CA GLU A 93 -6.71 -34.24 -33.64
C GLU A 93 -6.84 -33.19 -34.75
N THR A 94 -7.50 -32.06 -34.47
CA THR A 94 -7.66 -30.95 -35.41
C THR A 94 -6.55 -29.91 -35.31
N ASN A 95 -5.73 -30.00 -34.26
CA ASN A 95 -4.72 -29.01 -33.92
C ASN A 95 -5.30 -27.59 -33.75
N GLU A 96 -6.49 -27.49 -33.16
CA GLU A 96 -7.22 -26.23 -32.98
C GLU A 96 -7.46 -25.93 -31.50
N SER A 97 -7.42 -24.63 -31.18
CA SER A 97 -7.88 -24.08 -29.90
C SER A 97 -9.25 -23.45 -30.05
N THR A 98 -10.16 -23.73 -29.11
CA THR A 98 -11.51 -23.21 -29.07
C THR A 98 -11.78 -22.55 -27.73
N ASP A 99 -12.43 -21.39 -27.78
CA ASP A 99 -12.85 -20.63 -26.61
C ASP A 99 -14.38 -20.61 -26.59
N THR A 100 -14.98 -21.10 -25.51
CA THR A 100 -16.44 -21.12 -25.30
C THR A 100 -16.78 -20.21 -24.12
N ASN A 101 -17.59 -19.18 -24.37
CA ASN A 101 -18.03 -18.19 -23.38
C ASN A 101 -16.89 -17.39 -22.70
N CYS A 102 -15.69 -17.41 -23.28
CA CYS A 102 -14.55 -16.64 -22.79
C CYS A 102 -14.49 -15.29 -23.51
N THR A 103 -14.84 -14.22 -22.81
CA THR A 103 -14.79 -12.85 -23.38
C THR A 103 -13.56 -12.07 -22.94
N ASP A 104 -12.87 -12.52 -21.88
CA ASP A 104 -11.71 -11.81 -21.34
C ASP A 104 -10.42 -12.20 -22.07
N GLU A 105 -9.93 -11.31 -22.93
CA GLU A 105 -8.72 -11.49 -23.71
C GLU A 105 -7.44 -11.55 -22.85
N ARG A 106 -7.51 -11.15 -21.58
CA ARG A 106 -6.36 -11.21 -20.66
C ARG A 106 -6.06 -12.63 -20.19
N VAL A 107 -7.02 -13.55 -20.35
CA VAL A 107 -6.87 -14.96 -20.01
C VAL A 107 -6.46 -15.71 -21.27
N THR A 108 -5.21 -16.15 -21.34
CA THR A 108 -4.63 -16.79 -22.53
C THR A 108 -3.91 -18.08 -22.19
N TRP A 109 -3.54 -18.86 -23.20
CA TRP A 109 -2.52 -19.88 -23.01
C TRP A 109 -1.17 -19.20 -22.76
N ALA A 110 -0.38 -19.71 -21.80
CA ALA A 110 0.94 -19.16 -21.50
C ALA A 110 1.98 -19.46 -22.60
N SER A 111 1.75 -20.55 -23.33
CA SER A 111 2.55 -20.98 -24.47
C SER A 111 1.68 -21.77 -25.43
N ARG A 112 2.26 -22.42 -26.45
CA ARG A 112 1.47 -23.27 -27.32
C ARG A 112 0.90 -24.46 -26.51
N PRO A 113 -0.42 -24.70 -26.56
CA PRO A 113 -1.08 -25.69 -25.72
C PRO A 113 -0.70 -27.14 -26.04
N ASP A 114 -0.19 -27.43 -27.24
CA ASP A 114 0.36 -28.73 -27.60
C ASP A 114 1.59 -29.11 -26.77
N LEU A 115 2.43 -28.11 -26.49
CA LEU A 115 3.67 -28.23 -25.73
C LEU A 115 3.45 -28.04 -24.23
N SER A 116 2.69 -27.04 -23.82
CA SER A 116 2.41 -26.81 -22.41
C SER A 116 1.08 -26.10 -22.19
N PRO A 117 0.07 -26.79 -21.63
CA PRO A 117 -1.27 -26.24 -21.41
C PRO A 117 -1.36 -25.38 -20.15
N HIS A 118 -0.37 -24.54 -19.88
CA HIS A 118 -0.46 -23.57 -18.80
C HIS A 118 -1.38 -22.42 -19.19
N LEU A 119 -2.15 -21.92 -18.21
CA LEU A 119 -3.01 -20.75 -18.39
C LEU A 119 -2.28 -19.52 -17.85
N GLN A 120 -2.33 -18.43 -18.59
CA GLN A 120 -1.79 -17.14 -18.17
C GLN A 120 -2.92 -16.15 -18.00
N ILE A 121 -2.86 -15.37 -16.92
CA ILE A 121 -3.77 -14.26 -16.67
C ILE A 121 -2.91 -13.00 -16.61
N ASN A 122 -3.09 -12.13 -17.60
CA ASN A 122 -2.42 -10.84 -17.66
C ASN A 122 -3.22 -9.79 -16.90
N ALA A 123 -2.53 -8.83 -16.27
CA ALA A 123 -3.15 -7.70 -15.59
C ALA A 123 -4.37 -8.11 -14.72
N VAL A 124 -4.11 -8.92 -13.70
CA VAL A 124 -5.14 -9.56 -12.86
C VAL A 124 -6.12 -8.53 -12.29
N ALA A 125 -7.42 -8.77 -12.46
CA ALA A 125 -8.48 -7.94 -11.90
C ALA A 125 -9.27 -8.73 -10.84
N VAL A 126 -9.99 -8.02 -9.97
CA VAL A 126 -10.86 -8.64 -8.94
C VAL A 126 -11.87 -9.62 -9.54
N ALA A 127 -12.33 -9.38 -10.78
CA ALA A 127 -13.25 -10.29 -11.49
C ALA A 127 -12.64 -11.66 -11.84
N HIS A 128 -11.31 -11.79 -11.83
CA HIS A 128 -10.63 -13.08 -12.01
C HIS A 128 -10.64 -13.94 -10.74
N ASP A 129 -11.20 -13.46 -9.63
CA ASP A 129 -11.38 -14.28 -8.44
C ASP A 129 -12.37 -15.42 -8.72
N GLY A 130 -11.93 -16.65 -8.49
CA GLY A 130 -12.70 -17.82 -8.89
C GLY A 130 -11.91 -19.11 -8.86
N TYR A 131 -12.51 -20.13 -9.44
CA TYR A 131 -11.96 -21.48 -9.49
C TYR A 131 -11.61 -21.87 -10.92
N TYR A 132 -10.39 -22.38 -11.11
CA TYR A 132 -9.83 -22.70 -12.42
C TYR A 132 -9.41 -24.17 -12.44
N ILE A 133 -9.97 -24.96 -13.34
CA ILE A 133 -9.68 -26.39 -13.44
C ILE A 133 -8.97 -26.66 -14.75
N CYS A 134 -7.77 -27.23 -14.70
CA CYS A 134 -7.18 -27.87 -15.86
C CYS A 134 -7.64 -29.33 -15.94
N GLU A 135 -8.09 -29.76 -17.10
CA GLU A 135 -8.43 -31.14 -17.42
C GLU A 135 -7.60 -31.61 -18.63
N ILE A 136 -7.01 -32.78 -18.49
CA ILE A 136 -6.22 -33.46 -19.51
C ILE A 136 -6.88 -34.82 -19.74
N VAL A 137 -7.30 -35.08 -20.97
CA VAL A 137 -7.84 -36.37 -21.40
C VAL A 137 -6.78 -37.08 -22.23
N SER A 138 -6.37 -38.27 -21.83
CA SER A 138 -5.49 -39.15 -22.60
C SER A 138 -6.06 -40.58 -22.66
N PRO A 139 -5.59 -41.42 -23.60
CA PRO A 139 -5.96 -42.84 -23.64
C PRO A 139 -5.62 -43.61 -22.37
N THR A 140 -4.66 -43.10 -21.57
CA THR A 140 -4.22 -43.71 -20.32
C THR A 140 -5.05 -43.28 -19.10
N GLY A 141 -5.89 -42.26 -19.23
CA GLY A 141 -6.75 -41.76 -18.16
C GLY A 141 -7.00 -40.25 -18.24
N ASN A 142 -7.85 -39.77 -17.34
CA ASN A 142 -8.16 -38.35 -17.21
C ASN A 142 -7.44 -37.78 -15.98
N PHE A 143 -6.84 -36.61 -16.14
CA PHE A 143 -6.15 -35.89 -15.08
C PHE A 143 -6.80 -34.53 -14.89
N GLN A 144 -6.97 -34.11 -13.65
CA GLN A 144 -7.50 -32.79 -13.33
C GLN A 144 -6.69 -32.12 -12.22
N HIS A 145 -6.57 -30.80 -12.29
CA HIS A 145 -5.97 -29.99 -11.24
C HIS A 145 -6.72 -28.67 -11.09
N GLY A 146 -7.13 -28.36 -9.85
CA GLY A 146 -7.94 -27.20 -9.53
C GLY A 146 -7.13 -26.11 -8.82
N TYR A 147 -7.39 -24.86 -9.17
CA TYR A 147 -6.84 -23.67 -8.54
C TYR A 147 -7.95 -22.81 -7.96
N GLN A 148 -7.87 -22.49 -6.67
CA GLN A 148 -8.64 -21.40 -6.08
C GLN A 148 -7.82 -20.11 -6.16
N LEU A 149 -8.15 -19.22 -7.10
CA LEU A 149 -7.46 -17.95 -7.29
C LEU A 149 -8.10 -16.87 -6.42
N GLN A 150 -7.30 -16.26 -5.54
CA GLN A 150 -7.67 -15.12 -4.70
C GLN A 150 -6.92 -13.87 -5.14
N VAL A 151 -7.64 -12.83 -5.50
CA VAL A 151 -7.03 -11.55 -5.91
C VAL A 151 -6.81 -10.65 -4.71
N LEU A 152 -5.56 -10.27 -4.47
CA LEU A 152 -5.15 -9.37 -3.39
C LEU A 152 -5.18 -7.92 -3.86
N VAL A 153 -5.74 -7.03 -3.04
CA VAL A 153 -5.77 -5.58 -3.30
C VAL A 153 -5.08 -4.88 -2.13
N ARG A 154 -3.97 -4.20 -2.43
CA ARG A 154 -3.23 -3.43 -1.42
C ARG A 154 -4.09 -2.25 -0.95
N PRO A 155 -4.34 -2.10 0.37
CA PRO A 155 -5.09 -0.96 0.87
C PRO A 155 -4.31 0.34 0.74
N GLU A 156 -5.04 1.43 0.49
CA GLU A 156 -4.48 2.79 0.63
C GLU A 156 -4.55 3.18 2.11
N ALA A 157 -3.38 3.42 2.71
CA ALA A 157 -3.25 3.71 4.13
C ALA A 157 -3.13 5.22 4.36
N ASN A 158 -4.08 5.79 5.10
CA ASN A 158 -4.15 7.22 5.41
C ASN A 158 -4.32 7.45 6.92
N MET A 159 -3.73 8.52 7.45
CA MET A 159 -3.85 8.91 8.86
C MET A 159 -4.02 10.41 8.97
N PHE A 160 -4.95 10.87 9.80
CA PHE A 160 -5.24 12.29 9.98
C PHE A 160 -5.91 12.59 11.33
N LEU A 161 -5.79 13.84 11.78
CA LEU A 161 -6.51 14.36 12.95
C LEU A 161 -7.92 14.83 12.57
N SER A 162 -8.94 14.24 13.19
CA SER A 162 -10.34 14.65 13.00
C SER A 162 -10.68 15.91 13.80
N LYS A 163 -11.73 16.63 13.36
CA LYS A 163 -12.24 17.87 13.99
C LYS A 163 -12.52 17.72 15.50
N ASN A 164 -12.86 16.51 15.95
CA ASN A 164 -13.12 16.20 17.36
C ASN A 164 -11.85 15.89 18.18
N LYS A 165 -10.66 16.30 17.71
CA LYS A 165 -9.34 15.99 18.30
C LYS A 165 -9.10 14.47 18.47
N THR A 166 -9.64 13.67 17.56
CA THR A 166 -9.44 12.21 17.54
C THR A 166 -8.58 11.85 16.34
N LEU A 167 -7.61 10.94 16.51
CA LEU A 167 -6.82 10.44 15.38
C LEU A 167 -7.61 9.37 14.65
N VAL A 168 -7.61 9.44 13.33
CA VAL A 168 -8.25 8.48 12.45
C VAL A 168 -7.18 7.85 11.57
N CYS A 169 -7.18 6.53 11.48
CA CYS A 169 -6.37 5.77 10.54
C CYS A 169 -7.29 4.91 9.69
N GLU A 170 -7.09 4.97 8.38
CA GLU A 170 -7.91 4.31 7.37
C GLU A 170 -7.02 3.44 6.49
N ALA A 171 -7.45 2.20 6.29
CA ALA A 171 -6.95 1.30 5.27
C ALA A 171 -8.07 1.10 4.25
N VAL A 172 -8.04 1.86 3.17
CA VAL A 172 -9.11 1.97 2.19
C VAL A 172 -9.00 0.85 1.15
N ALA A 173 -10.13 0.19 0.86
CA ALA A 173 -10.29 -0.78 -0.21
C ALA A 173 -9.24 -1.93 -0.24
N GLY A 174 -8.86 -2.45 0.93
CA GLY A 174 -7.98 -3.61 1.04
C GLY A 174 -8.71 -4.93 0.73
N ARG A 175 -7.99 -5.89 0.16
CA ARG A 175 -8.48 -7.27 -0.02
C ARG A 175 -7.34 -8.25 0.25
N PRO A 176 -7.41 -9.08 1.31
CA PRO A 176 -8.42 -9.10 2.38
C PRO A 176 -8.44 -7.82 3.25
N ALA A 177 -9.32 -7.77 4.25
CA ALA A 177 -9.36 -6.65 5.19
C ALA A 177 -8.01 -6.49 5.93
N ALA A 178 -7.47 -5.28 5.94
CA ALA A 178 -6.25 -4.97 6.66
C ALA A 178 -6.49 -4.85 8.17
N GLN A 179 -5.45 -5.09 8.97
CA GLN A 179 -5.51 -4.95 10.42
C GLN A 179 -4.87 -3.61 10.82
N ILE A 180 -5.54 -2.86 11.69
CA ILE A 180 -5.04 -1.57 12.20
C ILE A 180 -4.66 -1.71 13.66
N SER A 181 -3.44 -1.29 14.00
CA SER A 181 -2.93 -1.23 15.37
C SER A 181 -2.27 0.12 15.65
N TRP A 182 -2.19 0.49 16.93
CA TRP A 182 -1.76 1.81 17.36
C TRP A 182 -0.68 1.75 18.43
N THR A 183 0.30 2.64 18.31
CA THR A 183 1.41 2.81 19.25
C THR A 183 1.60 4.30 19.54
N PRO A 184 1.46 4.76 20.80
CA PRO A 184 1.04 3.99 21.97
C PRO A 184 -0.43 3.57 21.91
N LYS A 185 -0.85 2.67 22.82
CA LYS A 185 -2.25 2.25 22.89
C LYS A 185 -3.15 3.41 23.34
N GLY A 186 -4.20 3.67 22.56
CA GLY A 186 -5.24 4.65 22.87
C GLY A 186 -6.60 3.98 23.11
N ARG A 187 -7.64 4.80 23.37
CA ARG A 187 -9.04 4.33 23.40
C ARG A 187 -9.59 4.36 21.98
N CYS A 188 -9.53 3.20 21.32
CA CYS A 188 -9.79 3.08 19.89
C CYS A 188 -11.09 2.33 19.59
N VAL A 189 -11.75 2.73 18.51
CA VAL A 189 -12.91 2.03 17.92
C VAL A 189 -12.60 1.77 16.46
N THR A 190 -12.58 0.50 16.06
CA THR A 190 -12.36 0.06 14.68
C THR A 190 -13.68 -0.37 14.06
N LYS A 191 -13.92 0.05 12.82
CA LYS A 191 -15.07 -0.34 12.00
C LYS A 191 -14.59 -0.81 10.64
N GLU A 192 -15.29 -1.79 10.09
CA GLU A 192 -15.07 -2.30 8.75
C GLU A 192 -16.29 -2.00 7.87
N GLU A 193 -16.03 -1.57 6.65
CA GLU A 193 -17.03 -1.32 5.62
C GLU A 193 -16.72 -2.20 4.41
N LYS A 194 -17.67 -3.05 4.02
CA LYS A 194 -17.55 -3.90 2.84
C LYS A 194 -18.01 -3.12 1.61
N ASN A 195 -17.12 -2.98 0.64
CA ASN A 195 -17.42 -2.32 -0.63
C ASN A 195 -18.11 -3.31 -1.59
N SER A 196 -18.87 -2.78 -2.54
CA SER A 196 -19.57 -3.57 -3.57
C SER A 196 -18.63 -4.40 -4.45
N ASN A 197 -17.39 -3.93 -4.65
CA ASN A 197 -16.34 -4.63 -5.41
C ASN A 197 -15.64 -5.73 -4.59
N GLY A 198 -16.13 -6.08 -3.40
CA GLY A 198 -15.56 -7.13 -2.56
C GLY A 198 -14.27 -6.76 -1.80
N THR A 199 -13.84 -5.49 -1.87
CA THR A 199 -12.79 -4.95 -0.98
C THR A 199 -13.39 -4.50 0.35
N VAL A 200 -12.54 -4.28 1.34
CA VAL A 200 -12.94 -3.83 2.69
C VAL A 200 -12.14 -2.59 3.07
N THR A 201 -12.86 -1.56 3.53
CA THR A 201 -12.27 -0.38 4.12
C THR A 201 -12.31 -0.51 5.63
N VAL A 202 -11.14 -0.44 6.29
CA VAL A 202 -11.02 -0.51 7.75
C VAL A 202 -10.68 0.87 8.28
N ARG A 203 -11.51 1.39 9.18
CA ARG A 203 -11.35 2.71 9.78
C ARG A 203 -11.25 2.57 11.29
N SER A 204 -10.11 2.96 11.86
CA SER A 204 -9.90 3.02 13.31
C SER A 204 -9.85 4.47 13.77
N THR A 205 -10.64 4.80 14.79
CA THR A 205 -10.63 6.12 15.43
C THR A 205 -10.16 5.99 16.87
N CYS A 206 -9.10 6.70 17.23
CA CYS A 206 -8.49 6.65 18.55
C CYS A 206 -8.55 7.98 19.28
N ARG A 207 -8.78 7.90 20.59
CA ARG A 207 -8.65 8.99 21.54
C ARG A 207 -7.49 8.73 22.48
N TYR A 208 -6.65 9.74 22.63
CA TYR A 208 -5.63 9.81 23.65
C TYR A 208 -6.10 10.86 24.67
N SER A 209 -6.13 10.48 25.95
CA SER A 209 -6.30 11.45 27.04
C SER A 209 -5.10 12.41 27.05
N ASP A 210 -5.15 13.52 27.80
CA ASP A 210 -4.06 14.50 28.03
C ASP A 210 -2.79 13.86 28.64
N SER A 211 -2.27 12.87 27.93
CA SER A 211 -1.11 12.08 28.19
C SER A 211 0.05 12.76 27.47
N ASN A 212 1.27 12.60 27.99
CA ASN A 212 2.51 13.12 27.41
C ASN A 212 2.86 12.51 26.03
N VAL A 213 1.87 11.97 25.31
CA VAL A 213 2.00 11.36 24.00
C VAL A 213 2.07 12.47 22.97
N SER A 214 3.28 12.75 22.51
CA SER A 214 3.55 13.72 21.44
C SER A 214 3.30 13.13 20.05
N THR A 215 3.68 11.87 19.85
CA THR A 215 3.60 11.19 18.55
C THR A 215 2.83 9.89 18.68
N VAL A 216 1.89 9.69 17.75
CA VAL A 216 1.12 8.47 17.64
C VAL A 216 1.39 7.84 16.29
N THR A 217 1.67 6.54 16.29
CA THR A 217 1.88 5.73 15.11
C THR A 217 0.71 4.77 14.91
N CYS A 218 0.13 4.78 13.70
CA CYS A 218 -0.76 3.75 13.21
C CYS A 218 0.04 2.74 12.38
N LEU A 219 -0.12 1.44 12.64
CA LEU A 219 0.39 0.35 11.82
C LEU A 219 -0.78 -0.35 11.12
N VAL A 220 -0.79 -0.26 9.79
CA VAL A 220 -1.68 -1.00 8.89
C VAL A 220 -0.96 -2.27 8.44
N SER A 221 -1.43 -3.43 8.86
CA SER A 221 -0.90 -4.73 8.46
C SER A 221 -1.77 -5.39 7.41
N HIS A 222 -1.16 -5.80 6.30
CA HIS A 222 -1.84 -6.44 5.18
C HIS A 222 -0.92 -7.48 4.53
N VAL A 223 -1.50 -8.49 3.88
CA VAL A 223 -0.75 -9.58 3.23
C VAL A 223 0.16 -9.11 2.09
N THR A 224 -0.16 -7.96 1.48
CA THR A 224 0.66 -7.31 0.44
C THR A 224 1.75 -6.38 1.03
N GLY A 225 1.96 -6.42 2.34
CA GLY A 225 2.93 -5.58 3.05
C GLY A 225 2.32 -4.67 4.12
N ASN A 226 3.14 -4.37 5.12
CA ASN A 226 2.77 -3.51 6.25
C ASN A 226 3.12 -2.04 5.97
N ARG A 227 2.34 -1.10 6.51
CA ARG A 227 2.56 0.35 6.39
C ARG A 227 2.39 1.02 7.74
N SER A 228 3.36 1.85 8.12
CA SER A 228 3.30 2.67 9.33
C SER A 228 3.12 4.14 8.96
N LEU A 229 2.24 4.81 9.70
CA LEU A 229 1.94 6.24 9.57
C LEU A 229 2.06 6.86 10.95
N SER A 230 2.61 8.08 11.06
CA SER A 230 2.76 8.75 12.35
C SER A 230 2.24 10.18 12.26
N GLU A 231 1.52 10.62 13.28
CA GLU A 231 0.98 11.96 13.40
C GLU A 231 1.38 12.54 14.76
N VAL A 232 1.72 13.83 14.78
CA VAL A 232 2.01 14.57 16.01
C VAL A 232 0.70 15.12 16.57
N LEU A 233 0.40 14.79 17.82
CA LEU A 233 -0.74 15.37 18.52
C LEU A 233 -0.41 16.84 18.85
N PRO A 234 -1.36 17.78 18.65
CA PRO A 234 -1.18 19.14 19.13
C PRO A 234 -1.10 19.07 20.66
N SER A 235 0.10 19.25 21.21
CA SER A 235 0.29 19.40 22.64
C SER A 235 -0.64 20.51 23.12
N GLY A 236 -1.41 20.24 24.16
CA GLY A 236 -2.00 21.27 25.01
C GLY A 236 -0.90 22.05 25.72
N ALA A 237 0.02 22.66 24.97
CA ALA A 237 0.74 23.81 25.45
C ALA A 237 -0.32 24.91 25.57
N THR A 238 -1.07 24.89 26.68
CA THR A 238 -1.24 26.13 27.42
C THR A 238 0.16 26.68 27.51
N THR A 239 0.47 27.65 26.66
CA THR A 239 1.41 28.68 27.00
C THR A 239 0.89 29.26 28.31
N SER A 240 1.23 28.62 29.42
CA SER A 240 1.51 29.31 30.67
C SER A 240 2.80 30.12 30.46
N GLY A 241 2.82 30.91 29.37
CA GLY A 241 3.54 32.14 29.23
C GLY A 241 2.90 33.12 30.20
N SER A 242 3.07 32.81 31.48
CA SER A 242 3.66 33.75 32.39
C SER A 242 2.88 35.06 32.49
N ALA A 243 1.74 34.99 33.19
CA ALA A 243 1.23 36.17 33.89
C ALA A 243 2.37 36.85 34.70
N ALA A 244 3.33 36.06 35.20
CA ALA A 244 4.56 36.56 35.80
C ALA A 244 5.45 37.37 34.83
N SER A 245 5.58 36.98 33.55
CA SER A 245 6.37 37.68 32.53
C SER A 245 5.69 38.97 32.10
N SER A 246 4.37 38.94 31.90
CA SER A 246 3.60 40.17 31.64
C SER A 246 3.68 41.14 32.82
N LEU A 247 3.60 40.66 34.07
CA LEU A 247 3.76 41.50 35.27
C LEU A 247 5.19 42.04 35.42
N LEU A 248 6.22 41.24 35.11
CA LEU A 248 7.62 41.67 35.14
C LEU A 248 7.89 42.74 34.08
N ILE A 249 7.33 42.61 32.88
CA ILE A 249 7.42 43.62 31.81
C ILE A 249 6.73 44.92 32.25
N ILE A 250 5.51 44.82 32.81
CA ILE A 250 4.77 46.00 33.32
C ILE A 250 5.55 46.69 34.45
N LEU A 251 6.13 45.91 35.38
CA LEU A 251 6.94 46.44 36.48
C LEU A 251 8.21 47.13 35.96
N TYR A 252 8.89 46.54 34.98
CA TYR A 252 10.08 47.11 34.35
C TYR A 252 9.77 48.43 33.63
N VAL A 253 8.65 48.50 32.89
CA VAL A 253 8.20 49.74 32.22
C VAL A 253 7.85 50.82 33.25
N LYS A 254 7.16 50.47 34.34
CA LYS A 254 6.86 51.43 35.42
C LYS A 254 8.14 51.96 36.08
N LEU A 255 9.11 51.09 36.35
CA LEU A 255 10.37 51.48 36.99
C LEU A 255 11.24 52.37 36.09
N SER A 256 11.31 52.05 34.80
CA SER A 256 12.05 52.87 33.82
C SER A 256 11.43 54.25 33.65
N VAL A 257 10.10 54.37 33.61
CA VAL A 257 9.41 55.67 33.59
C VAL A 257 9.69 56.47 34.87
N LEU A 258 9.67 55.83 36.04
CA LEU A 258 9.99 56.50 37.32
C LEU A 258 11.41 57.08 37.30
N MET A 259 12.39 56.31 36.82
CA MET A 259 13.78 56.77 36.72
C MET A 259 13.92 57.97 35.79
N VAL A 260 13.23 57.98 34.65
CA VAL A 260 13.21 59.12 33.73
C VAL A 260 12.61 60.37 34.39
N VAL A 261 11.51 60.22 35.13
CA VAL A 261 10.89 61.33 35.87
C VAL A 261 11.84 61.88 36.94
N LEU A 262 12.52 61.01 37.69
CA LEU A 262 13.50 61.44 38.71
C LEU A 262 14.68 62.19 38.08
N VAL A 263 15.15 61.77 36.91
CA VAL A 263 16.20 62.48 36.17
C VAL A 263 15.70 63.86 35.72
N ILE A 264 14.51 63.96 35.14
CA ILE A 264 13.93 65.25 34.71
C ILE A 264 13.75 66.20 35.90
N VAL A 265 13.20 65.71 37.01
CA VAL A 265 13.02 66.51 38.24
C VAL A 265 14.38 66.91 38.83
N GLY A 266 15.37 66.01 38.83
CA GLY A 266 16.74 66.29 39.27
C GLY A 266 17.45 67.35 38.42
N PHE A 267 17.25 67.32 37.11
CA PHE A 267 17.74 68.38 36.21
C PHE A 267 17.02 69.71 36.45
N ALA A 268 15.70 69.69 36.65
CA ALA A 268 14.93 70.90 36.94
C ALA A 268 15.33 71.56 38.28
N SER A 269 15.58 70.76 39.32
CA SER A 269 16.06 71.26 40.61
C SER A 269 17.51 71.75 40.55
N SER A 270 18.38 71.08 39.78
CA SER A 270 19.77 71.53 39.55
C SER A 270 19.84 72.83 38.74
N GLN A 271 18.97 73.03 37.74
CA GLN A 271 18.84 74.30 37.02
C GLN A 271 18.35 75.43 37.94
N LYS A 272 17.45 75.12 38.89
CA LYS A 272 16.95 76.10 39.86
C LYS A 272 18.02 76.53 40.88
N ILE A 273 18.94 75.65 41.25
CA ILE A 273 20.09 75.96 42.12
C ILE A 273 21.14 76.79 41.35
N ASN A 274 21.43 76.45 40.10
CA ASN A 274 22.37 77.21 39.26
C ASN A 274 21.86 78.60 38.86
N ALA A 275 20.54 78.81 38.81
CA ALA A 275 19.94 80.13 38.59
C ALA A 275 20.00 81.06 39.82
N CYS A 276 20.19 80.52 41.04
CA CYS A 276 20.40 81.31 42.25
C CYS A 276 21.87 81.64 42.55
N SER A 277 22.82 81.11 41.76
CA SER A 277 24.27 81.38 41.91
C SER A 277 24.79 82.47 40.96
N LYS A 278 23.92 83.17 40.23
CA LYS A 278 24.25 84.32 39.38
C LYS A 278 23.37 85.51 39.75
N VAL A 279 23.61 86.08 40.94
CA VAL A 279 23.37 87.48 41.30
C VAL A 279 24.58 87.96 42.08
#